data_AF-A0A645CWA9-F1
#
_entry.id   AF-A0A645CWA9-F1
#
_cell.length_a   1.000
_cell.length_b   1.000
_cell.length_c   1.000
_cell.angle_alpha   90.00
_cell.angle_beta   90.00
_cell.angle_gamma   90.00
#
_symmetry.space_group_name_H-M   'P 1'
#
loop_
_entity.id
_entity.type
_entity.pdbx_description
1 polymer ?
#
loop_
_entity_poly.entity_id
_entity_poly.type
_entity_poly.pdbx_seq_one_letter_code
_entity_poly.pdbx_strand_id
1 'polypeptide(L)'
;MIHRQPRKEAVAVTFLLPKNHPFAPVSVVGNFNQWQPHRHPMINRPDGTLSTTVLFSTGAVVRFRYLGRDGTWFDDPDADRIDHEGCMIYI
;
A
#
# COMPACT_ATOMS: atom_id res chain seq x y z
N MET A 1 -7.93 -0.99 2.03
CA MET A 1 -8.50 0.31 1.61
C MET A 1 -7.44 1.15 0.93
N ILE A 2 -7.79 1.66 -0.26
CA ILE A 2 -6.88 2.45 -1.10
C ILE A 2 -7.58 3.76 -1.49
N HIS A 3 -7.04 4.88 -1.04
CA HIS A 3 -7.54 6.21 -1.41
C HIS A 3 -6.64 6.84 -2.46
N ARG A 4 -7.22 7.29 -3.57
CA ARG A 4 -6.53 8.01 -4.64
C ARG A 4 -6.95 9.47 -4.60
N GLN A 5 -5.99 10.38 -4.55
CA GLN A 5 -6.25 11.81 -4.58
C GLN A 5 -5.44 12.47 -5.70
N PRO A 6 -6.09 13.02 -6.74
CA PRO A 6 -5.40 13.76 -7.77
C PRO A 6 -4.62 14.96 -7.20
N ARG A 7 -3.43 15.19 -7.76
CA ARG A 7 -2.58 16.37 -7.59
C ARG A 7 -2.31 16.97 -8.97
N LYS A 8 -1.70 18.15 -9.01
CA LYS A 8 -1.43 18.86 -10.28
C LYS A 8 -0.66 18.00 -11.29
N GLU A 9 0.32 17.23 -10.83
CA GLU A 9 1.25 16.48 -11.70
C GLU A 9 1.41 14.99 -11.28
N ALA A 10 0.58 14.53 -10.33
CA ALA A 10 0.66 13.18 -9.77
C ALA A 10 -0.68 12.77 -9.15
N VAL A 11 -0.76 11.53 -8.67
CA VAL A 11 -1.84 11.04 -7.82
C VAL A 11 -1.23 10.58 -6.50
N ALA A 12 -1.75 11.11 -5.40
CA ALA A 12 -1.40 10.62 -4.07
C ALA A 12 -2.25 9.40 -3.75
N VAL A 13 -1.61 8.24 -3.61
CA VAL A 13 -2.26 7.01 -3.22
C VAL A 13 -1.95 6.72 -1.78
N THR A 14 -2.98 6.66 -0.96
CA THR A 14 -2.89 6.32 0.45
C THR A 14 -3.36 4.90 0.66
N PHE A 15 -2.43 4.03 1.03
CA PHE A 15 -2.69 2.68 1.51
C PHE A 15 -3.11 2.76 2.97
N LEU A 16 -4.21 2.10 3.32
CA LEU A 16 -4.84 2.21 4.64
C LEU A 16 -5.29 0.83 5.13
N LEU A 17 -4.83 0.48 6.34
CA LEU A 17 -5.22 -0.71 7.07
C LEU A 17 -5.97 -0.35 8.36
N PRO A 18 -6.90 -1.21 8.80
CA PRO A 18 -7.68 -0.97 10.01
C PRO A 18 -6.79 -0.93 11.25
N LYS A 19 -7.33 -0.31 12.31
CA LYS A 19 -6.68 -0.27 13.61
C LYS A 19 -6.42 -1.67 14.18
N ASN A 20 -5.36 -1.80 14.96
CA ASN A 20 -4.96 -3.06 15.60
C ASN A 20 -4.79 -4.22 14.60
N HIS A 21 -4.32 -3.94 13.38
CA HIS A 21 -4.10 -4.96 12.36
C HIS A 21 -3.19 -6.07 12.92
N PRO A 22 -3.58 -7.36 12.85
CA PRO A 22 -2.89 -8.46 13.53
C PRO A 22 -1.44 -8.62 13.06
N PHE A 23 -1.16 -8.23 11.82
CA PHE A 23 0.15 -8.32 11.22
C PHE A 23 1.01 -7.06 11.37
N ALA A 24 0.60 -6.07 12.18
CA ALA A 24 1.44 -4.91 12.47
C ALA A 24 2.74 -5.30 13.20
N PRO A 25 3.89 -4.67 12.89
CA PRO A 25 4.09 -3.60 11.91
C PRO A 25 4.00 -4.08 10.45
N VAL A 26 3.56 -3.21 9.54
CA VAL A 26 3.37 -3.53 8.12
C VAL A 26 4.18 -2.58 7.24
N SER A 27 4.75 -3.08 6.14
CA SER A 27 5.23 -2.29 5.00
C SER A 27 4.36 -2.53 3.78
N VAL A 28 4.14 -1.50 2.96
CA VAL A 28 3.69 -1.70 1.58
C VAL A 28 4.92 -1.92 0.70
N VAL A 29 4.88 -2.95 -0.13
CA VAL A 29 6.02 -3.42 -0.91
C VAL A 29 5.59 -3.64 -2.35
N GLY A 30 6.30 -3.07 -3.31
CA GLY A 30 5.86 -3.12 -4.70
C GLY A 30 6.89 -2.58 -5.69
N ASN A 31 6.49 -2.48 -6.95
CA ASN A 31 7.38 -2.03 -8.03
C ASN A 31 8.02 -0.65 -7.76
N PHE A 32 7.28 0.28 -7.14
CA PHE A 32 7.75 1.62 -6.79
C PHE A 32 8.85 1.67 -5.72
N ASN A 33 9.03 0.60 -4.94
CA ASN A 33 10.11 0.51 -3.96
C ASN A 33 11.03 -0.69 -4.20
N GLN A 34 11.05 -1.20 -5.44
CA GLN A 34 11.87 -2.34 -5.87
C GLN A 34 11.63 -3.60 -5.02
N TRP A 35 10.41 -3.76 -4.53
CA TRP A 35 10.04 -4.84 -3.61
C TRP A 35 10.90 -4.90 -2.33
N GLN A 36 11.40 -3.76 -1.86
CA GLN A 36 12.20 -3.68 -0.63
C GLN A 36 11.33 -3.32 0.58
N PRO A 37 11.21 -4.21 1.58
CA PRO A 37 10.57 -3.91 2.86
C PRO A 37 11.18 -2.70 3.58
N HIS A 38 10.43 -2.08 4.49
CA HIS A 38 10.87 -0.94 5.32
C HIS A 38 11.15 0.37 4.57
N ARG A 39 11.15 0.40 3.23
CA ARG A 39 11.21 1.66 2.47
C ARG A 39 9.93 2.48 2.59
N HIS A 40 8.80 1.79 2.70
CA HIS A 40 7.49 2.40 2.87
C HIS A 40 6.73 1.70 4.02
N PRO A 41 7.15 1.90 5.27
CA PRO A 41 6.42 1.37 6.42
C PRO A 41 5.06 2.08 6.54
N MET A 42 4.07 1.34 7.03
CA MET A 42 2.78 1.90 7.40
C MET A 42 2.89 2.51 8.80
N ILE A 43 2.49 3.77 8.91
CA ILE A 43 2.58 4.58 10.12
C ILE A 43 1.25 4.56 10.86
N ASN A 44 1.31 4.39 12.18
CA ASN A 44 0.14 4.52 13.05
C ASN A 44 -0.37 5.96 13.04
N ARG A 45 -1.66 6.12 12.77
CA ARG A 45 -2.38 7.39 12.89
C ARG A 45 -3.00 7.54 14.28
N PRO A 46 -3.36 8.77 14.70
CA PRO A 46 -4.03 9.01 15.98
C PRO A 46 -5.35 8.26 16.17
N ASP A 47 -6.07 7.94 15.07
CA ASP A 47 -7.30 7.15 15.08
C ASP A 47 -7.05 5.63 15.20
N GLY A 48 -5.78 5.23 15.31
CA GLY A 48 -5.32 3.85 15.43
C GLY A 48 -5.13 3.13 14.10
N THR A 49 -5.51 3.73 12.97
CA THR A 49 -5.30 3.11 11.65
C THR A 49 -3.83 3.13 11.24
N LEU A 50 -3.45 2.23 10.33
CA LEU A 50 -2.11 2.18 9.74
C LEU A 50 -2.17 2.75 8.33
N SER A 51 -1.22 3.59 7.96
CA SER A 51 -1.22 4.17 6.62
C SER A 51 0.13 4.51 6.05
N THR A 52 0.23 4.56 4.74
CA THR A 52 1.33 5.23 4.05
C THR A 52 0.84 5.82 2.73
N THR A 53 1.45 6.92 2.32
CA THR A 53 1.06 7.63 1.09
C THR A 53 2.24 7.66 0.14
N VAL A 54 1.99 7.28 -1.12
CA VAL A 54 2.99 7.27 -2.20
C VAL A 54 2.45 8.11 -3.36
N LEU A 55 3.32 8.92 -3.95
CA LEU A 55 2.99 9.68 -5.16
C LEU A 55 3.32 8.86 -6.39
N PHE A 56 2.37 8.77 -7.30
CA PHE A 56 2.52 8.09 -8.58
C PHE A 56 2.18 9.03 -9.73
N SER A 57 2.82 8.83 -10.89
CA SER A 57 2.42 9.50 -12.13
C SER A 57 1.06 9.00 -12.59
N THR A 58 0.24 9.90 -13.16
CA THR A 58 -1.02 9.53 -13.82
C THR A 58 -0.76 8.52 -14.94
N GLY A 59 -1.58 7.47 -15.03
CA GLY A 59 -1.44 6.38 -15.98
C GLY A 59 -0.51 5.25 -15.52
N ALA A 60 0.10 5.35 -14.34
CA ALA A 60 0.94 4.29 -13.81
C ALA A 60 0.13 3.03 -13.45
N VAL A 61 0.77 1.86 -13.62
CA VAL A 61 0.29 0.59 -13.09
C VAL A 61 1.17 0.19 -11.92
N VAL A 62 0.56 0.02 -10.75
CA VAL A 62 1.27 -0.30 -9.51
C VAL A 62 0.96 -1.73 -9.13
N ARG A 63 2.02 -2.54 -8.96
CA ARG A 63 1.94 -3.87 -8.36
C ARG A 63 2.52 -3.82 -6.96
N PHE A 64 1.80 -4.39 -5.99
CA PHE A 64 2.23 -4.39 -4.60
C PHE A 64 1.65 -5.55 -3.79
N ARG A 65 2.21 -5.77 -2.60
CA ARG A 65 1.64 -6.56 -1.50
C ARG A 65 1.98 -5.88 -0.17
N TYR A 66 1.27 -6.25 0.90
CA TYR A 66 1.67 -5.89 2.25
C TYR A 66 2.57 -6.97 2.84
N LEU A 67 3.65 -6.53 3.49
CA LEU A 67 4.50 -7.38 4.32
C LEU A 67 4.30 -7.00 5.78
N GLY A 68 3.64 -7.88 6.52
CA GLY A 68 3.46 -7.74 7.96
C GLY A 68 4.60 -8.37 8.77
N ARG A 69 4.40 -8.38 10.09
CA ARG A 69 5.26 -9.07 11.05
C ARG A 69 5.50 -10.53 10.65
N ASP A 70 6.63 -11.05 11.10
CA ASP A 70 7.01 -12.45 10.95
C ASP A 70 7.05 -12.94 9.48
N GLY A 71 7.19 -12.01 8.53
CA GLY A 71 7.28 -12.31 7.10
C GLY A 71 5.93 -12.58 6.41
N THR A 72 4.81 -12.25 7.07
CA THR A 72 3.47 -12.55 6.54
C THR A 72 3.12 -11.65 5.37
N TRP A 73 2.91 -12.24 4.19
CA TRP A 73 2.42 -11.55 3.00
C TRP A 73 0.90 -11.60 2.92
N PHE A 74 0.28 -10.47 2.58
CA PHE A 74 -1.15 -10.40 2.33
C PHE A 74 -1.51 -9.30 1.33
N ASP A 75 -2.70 -9.43 0.76
CA ASP A 75 -3.23 -8.57 -0.30
C ASP A 75 -4.26 -7.57 0.26
N ASP A 76 -4.44 -6.43 -0.42
CA ASP A 76 -5.52 -5.50 -0.16
C ASP A 76 -6.78 -5.94 -0.92
N PRO A 77 -7.90 -6.26 -0.25
CA PRO A 77 -9.14 -6.65 -0.93
C PRO A 77 -9.73 -5.54 -1.80
N ASP A 78 -9.33 -4.28 -1.58
CA ASP A 78 -9.81 -3.12 -2.35
C ASP A 78 -8.90 -2.78 -3.55
N ALA A 79 -7.94 -3.63 -3.90
CA ALA A 79 -7.15 -3.47 -5.12
C ALA A 79 -8.01 -3.66 -6.37
N ASP A 80 -7.67 -2.98 -7.47
CA ASP A 80 -8.46 -3.05 -8.71
C ASP A 80 -8.44 -4.47 -9.30
N ARG A 81 -7.32 -5.18 -9.11
CA ARG A 81 -7.16 -6.61 -9.41
C ARG A 81 -6.26 -7.28 -8.37
N ILE A 82 -6.52 -8.55 -8.11
CA ILE A 82 -5.68 -9.43 -7.30
C ILE A 82 -5.41 -10.70 -8.10
N ASP A 83 -4.15 -11.07 -8.23
CA ASP A 83 -3.73 -12.33 -8.84
C ASP A 83 -2.56 -12.97 -8.07
N HIS A 84 -1.96 -14.02 -8.64
CA HIS A 84 -0.85 -14.74 -8.02
C HIS A 84 0.40 -13.87 -7.78
N GLU A 85 0.59 -12.77 -8.53
CA GLU A 85 1.69 -11.83 -8.30
C GLU A 85 1.36 -10.83 -7.17
N GLY A 86 0.08 -10.61 -6.87
CA GLY A 86 -0.39 -9.79 -5.77
C GLY A 86 -1.46 -8.78 -6.18
N CYS A 87 -1.46 -7.63 -5.53
CA CYS A 87 -2.39 -6.54 -5.82
C CYS A 87 -1.92 -5.71 -7.00
N MET A 88 -2.87 -5.28 -7.83
CA MET A 88 -2.64 -4.31 -8.89
C MET A 88 -3.63 -3.15 -8.78
N ILE A 89 -3.13 -1.93 -8.90
CA ILE A 89 -3.94 -0.71 -9.03
C ILE A 89 -3.52 0.14 -10.22
N TYR A 90 -4.50 0.81 -10.81
CA TYR A 90 -4.33 1.81 -11.86
C TYR A 90 -4.41 3.21 -11.26
N ILE A 91 -3.52 4.08 -11.73
CA ILE A 91 -3.35 5.46 -11.26
C ILE A 91 -3.88 6.44 -12.29
#